data_AF-A0A960TQ00-F1
#
_entry.id   AF-A0A960TQ00-F1
#
_cell.length_a   1.000
_cell.length_b   1.000
_cell.length_c   1.000
_cell.angle_alpha   90.00
_cell.angle_beta   90.00
_cell.angle_gamma   90.00
#
_symmetry.space_group_name_H-M   'P 1'
#
loop_
_entity.id
_entity.type
_entity.pdbx_description
1 polymer ?
#
loop_
_entity_poly.entity_id
_entity_poly.type
_entity_poly.pdbx_seq_one_letter_code
_entity_poly.pdbx_strand_id
1 'polypeptide(L)'
;MKKWILLTLTSSFLTAWDGAEVCRKYREGGYSTYLNAIDEDFRETLQSGGFDAFLSDRRKKLTPIAEELKKRMKAQKRIAKELRRINEGENHMLELAVKLQPGLRISRVVSALVEYNKAFDVNKEAVQQLALIEIGFVDMATDPVAFQVHELYTEYGLKESFINDDVLEGRIGQDKAAELAFVLQQQRDERIRKVCSAYPTHPTAKLCLQALEVNQLMLSFAGERKYLADLLAGMRAPENSVEQQVKEILIRHQTLRDELFKKSRK
;
A
#
# COMPACT_ATOMS: atom_id res chain seq x y z
N MET A 1 -2.66 -15.27 20.63
CA MET A 1 -3.15 -15.90 19.37
C MET A 1 -2.52 -15.22 18.15
N LYS A 2 -2.51 -15.89 17.00
CA LYS A 2 -1.45 -15.83 15.96
C LYS A 2 -1.51 -14.59 15.03
N LYS A 3 -0.72 -13.57 15.36
CA LYS A 3 0.42 -13.01 14.59
C LYS A 3 0.47 -13.39 13.08
N TRP A 4 0.34 -12.38 12.24
CA TRP A 4 0.38 -12.37 10.76
C TRP A 4 1.14 -11.11 10.32
N ILE A 5 1.78 -11.19 9.16
CA ILE A 5 2.41 -10.08 8.47
C ILE A 5 1.87 -10.16 7.05
N LEU A 6 1.31 -9.06 6.56
CA LEU A 6 1.16 -8.86 5.12
C LEU A 6 1.70 -7.47 4.81
N LEU A 7 2.62 -7.42 3.85
CA LEU A 7 3.09 -6.24 3.13
C LEU A 7 3.75 -5.13 3.96
N THR A 8 5.05 -5.30 4.19
CA THR A 8 5.96 -4.15 4.10
C THR A 8 7.27 -4.62 3.50
N LEU A 9 7.61 -4.02 2.36
CA LEU A 9 8.88 -4.13 1.60
C LEU A 9 8.96 -5.14 0.45
N THR A 10 7.89 -5.74 -0.07
CA THR A 10 7.98 -6.43 -1.38
C THR A 10 8.07 -5.42 -2.53
N SER A 11 9.30 -5.11 -2.95
CA SER A 11 9.79 -4.74 -4.30
C SER A 11 9.14 -3.59 -5.10
N SER A 12 8.03 -3.00 -4.67
CA SER A 12 7.34 -1.92 -5.41
C SER A 12 7.15 -0.63 -4.59
N PHE A 13 7.62 -0.63 -3.32
CA PHE A 13 7.29 0.40 -2.33
C PHE A 13 8.39 1.45 -2.08
N LEU A 14 9.44 1.46 -2.90
CA LEU A 14 10.47 2.50 -2.92
C LEU A 14 10.29 3.33 -4.20
N THR A 15 9.11 3.93 -4.36
CA THR A 15 8.91 4.88 -5.43
C THR A 15 9.56 6.21 -5.05
N ALA A 16 10.27 6.81 -6.01
CA ALA A 16 11.15 7.96 -5.82
C ALA A 16 10.41 9.30 -5.73
N TRP A 17 9.25 9.38 -5.06
CA TRP A 17 8.50 10.63 -4.95
C TRP A 17 8.08 10.95 -3.51
N ASP A 18 7.98 12.27 -3.24
CA ASP A 18 7.58 12.81 -1.95
C ASP A 18 6.04 12.85 -1.85
N GLY A 19 5.45 11.90 -1.11
CA GLY A 19 4.00 11.83 -0.97
C GLY A 19 3.37 13.05 -0.29
N ALA A 20 4.11 13.80 0.53
CA ALA A 20 3.61 15.05 1.09
C ALA A 20 3.49 16.13 0.01
N GLU A 21 4.47 16.18 -0.91
CA GLU A 21 4.44 17.07 -2.07
C GLU A 21 3.31 16.72 -3.02
N VAL A 22 3.09 15.43 -3.30
CA VAL A 22 1.97 14.97 -4.14
C VAL A 22 0.62 15.33 -3.51
N CYS A 23 0.44 15.11 -2.21
CA CYS A 23 -0.75 15.55 -1.47
C CYS A 23 -0.98 17.07 -1.55
N ARG A 24 0.09 17.86 -1.52
CA ARG A 24 0.02 19.31 -1.67
C ARG A 24 -0.42 19.69 -3.09
N LYS A 25 0.28 19.19 -4.11
CA LYS A 25 -0.06 19.40 -5.53
C LYS A 25 -1.50 18.98 -5.85
N TYR A 26 -1.96 17.87 -5.27
CA TYR A 26 -3.33 17.39 -5.42
C TYR A 26 -4.35 18.37 -4.84
N ARG A 27 -4.15 18.83 -3.60
CA ARG A 27 -5.02 19.84 -2.97
C ARG A 27 -5.01 21.18 -3.70
N GLU A 28 -3.90 21.52 -4.34
CA GLU A 28 -3.75 22.71 -5.19
C GLU A 28 -4.33 22.52 -6.61
N GLY A 29 -4.86 21.35 -6.94
CA GLY A 29 -5.47 21.06 -8.24
C GLY A 29 -4.48 20.71 -9.35
N GLY A 30 -3.20 20.47 -9.04
CA GLY A 30 -2.13 20.21 -10.01
C GLY A 30 -2.25 18.91 -10.82
N TYR A 31 -3.22 18.05 -10.52
CA TYR A 31 -3.54 16.83 -11.28
C TYR A 31 -4.90 16.90 -11.98
N SER A 32 -5.66 17.99 -11.82
CA SER A 32 -7.05 18.12 -12.26
C SER A 32 -7.25 17.82 -13.75
N THR A 33 -6.41 18.38 -14.64
CA THR A 33 -6.49 18.12 -16.08
C THR A 33 -6.39 16.63 -16.42
N TYR A 34 -5.43 15.93 -15.81
CA TYR A 34 -5.21 14.51 -16.10
C TYR A 34 -6.29 13.63 -15.45
N LEU A 35 -6.72 13.95 -14.24
CA LEU A 35 -7.82 13.25 -13.58
C LEU A 35 -9.14 13.40 -14.34
N ASN A 36 -9.41 14.58 -14.90
CA ASN A 36 -10.59 14.82 -15.73
C ASN A 36 -10.55 13.99 -17.02
N ALA A 37 -9.38 13.84 -17.64
CA ALA A 37 -9.19 12.97 -18.80
C ALA A 37 -9.46 11.50 -18.45
N ILE A 38 -8.89 10.99 -17.36
CA ILE A 38 -9.19 9.65 -16.83
C ILE A 38 -10.70 9.47 -16.58
N ASP A 39 -11.36 10.46 -15.99
CA ASP A 39 -12.80 10.41 -15.71
C ASP A 39 -13.66 10.45 -16.99
N GLU A 40 -13.16 11.06 -18.05
CA GLU A 40 -13.76 11.02 -19.39
C GLU A 40 -13.57 9.64 -20.02
N ASP A 41 -12.34 9.13 -20.09
CA ASP A 41 -12.02 7.79 -20.60
C ASP A 41 -12.81 6.70 -19.87
N PHE A 42 -12.96 6.83 -18.55
CA PHE A 42 -13.77 5.93 -17.73
C PHE A 42 -15.26 5.98 -18.14
N ARG A 43 -15.83 7.17 -18.34
CA ARG A 43 -17.23 7.34 -18.76
C ARG A 43 -17.47 6.78 -20.17
N GLU A 44 -16.55 7.00 -21.09
CA GLU A 44 -16.63 6.44 -22.44
C GLU A 44 -16.51 4.90 -22.42
N THR A 45 -15.64 4.36 -21.58
CA THR A 45 -15.49 2.91 -21.38
C THR A 45 -16.74 2.28 -20.76
N LEU A 46 -17.43 2.97 -19.85
CA LEU A 46 -18.73 2.53 -19.32
C LEU A 46 -19.80 2.47 -20.42
N GLN A 47 -19.89 3.52 -21.25
CA GLN A 47 -20.89 3.62 -22.31
C GLN A 47 -20.71 2.56 -23.41
N SER A 48 -19.48 2.14 -23.65
CA SER A 48 -19.14 1.10 -24.63
C SER A 48 -19.25 -0.34 -24.08
N GLY A 49 -19.67 -0.52 -22.82
CA GLY A 49 -19.76 -1.84 -22.19
C GLY A 49 -18.40 -2.44 -21.81
N GLY A 50 -17.32 -1.66 -21.88
CA GLY A 50 -15.97 -2.09 -21.52
C GLY A 50 -15.81 -2.43 -20.03
N PHE A 51 -16.69 -1.91 -19.16
CA PHE A 51 -16.67 -2.19 -17.73
C PHE A 51 -17.00 -3.65 -17.38
N ASP A 52 -17.99 -4.24 -18.04
CA ASP A 52 -18.33 -5.66 -17.86
C ASP A 52 -17.21 -6.57 -18.39
N ALA A 53 -16.56 -6.17 -19.49
CA ALA A 53 -15.39 -6.86 -20.02
C ALA A 53 -14.19 -6.76 -19.05
N PHE A 54 -13.94 -5.59 -18.46
CA PHE A 54 -12.91 -5.38 -17.45
C PHE A 54 -13.16 -6.21 -16.19
N LEU A 55 -14.39 -6.21 -15.68
CA LEU A 55 -14.79 -7.04 -14.53
C LEU A 55 -14.63 -8.53 -14.81
N SER A 56 -15.04 -8.99 -16.00
CA SER A 56 -14.89 -10.37 -16.44
C SER A 56 -13.42 -10.78 -16.55
N ASP A 57 -12.58 -9.92 -17.13
CA ASP A 57 -11.14 -10.16 -17.26
C ASP A 57 -10.42 -10.14 -15.91
N ARG A 58 -10.72 -9.18 -15.03
CA ARG A 58 -10.24 -9.15 -13.63
C ARG A 58 -10.64 -10.41 -12.90
N ARG A 59 -11.90 -10.85 -12.97
CA ARG A 59 -12.37 -12.08 -12.31
C ARG A 59 -11.64 -13.32 -12.85
N LYS A 60 -11.45 -13.43 -14.16
CA LYS A 60 -10.68 -14.52 -14.79
C LYS A 60 -9.21 -14.53 -14.35
N LYS A 61 -8.57 -13.36 -14.21
CA LYS A 61 -7.17 -13.24 -13.79
C LYS A 61 -6.98 -13.46 -12.29
N LEU A 62 -7.89 -12.96 -11.45
CA LEU A 62 -7.76 -12.99 -9.99
C LEU A 62 -8.23 -14.30 -9.37
N THR A 63 -9.22 -15.00 -9.95
CA THR A 63 -9.73 -16.26 -9.40
C THR A 63 -8.64 -17.35 -9.29
N PRO A 64 -7.80 -17.60 -10.32
CA PRO A 64 -6.70 -18.56 -10.22
C PRO A 64 -5.63 -18.11 -9.22
N ILE A 65 -5.30 -16.82 -9.19
CA ILE A 65 -4.31 -16.24 -8.26
C ILE A 65 -4.79 -16.41 -6.81
N ALA A 66 -6.07 -16.21 -6.54
CA ALA A 66 -6.63 -16.34 -5.21
C ALA A 66 -6.75 -17.81 -4.75
N GLU A 67 -7.11 -18.73 -5.66
CA GLU A 67 -7.03 -20.18 -5.42
C GLU A 67 -5.59 -20.64 -5.18
N GLU A 68 -4.63 -20.09 -5.92
CA GLU A 68 -3.21 -20.38 -5.77
C GLU A 68 -2.63 -19.77 -4.47
N LEU A 69 -3.04 -18.55 -4.09
CA LEU A 69 -2.76 -17.93 -2.80
C LEU A 69 -3.25 -18.83 -1.66
N LYS A 70 -4.50 -19.29 -1.72
CA LYS A 70 -5.10 -20.18 -0.72
C LYS A 70 -4.32 -21.50 -0.59
N LYS A 71 -3.81 -22.05 -1.69
CA LYS A 71 -2.94 -23.25 -1.70
C LYS A 71 -1.53 -22.95 -1.15
N ARG A 72 -0.92 -21.81 -1.50
CA ARG A 72 0.42 -21.38 -1.06
C ARG A 72 0.46 -20.88 0.38
N MET A 73 -0.67 -20.54 0.99
CA MET A 73 -0.77 -20.12 2.40
C MET A 73 -0.16 -21.12 3.39
N LYS A 74 -0.09 -22.43 3.07
CA LYS A 74 0.59 -23.42 3.94
C LYS A 74 2.12 -23.30 3.92
N ALA A 75 2.74 -23.08 2.76
CA ALA A 75 4.18 -22.89 2.62
C ALA A 75 4.63 -21.50 3.09
N GLN A 76 3.82 -20.47 2.81
CA GLN A 76 4.07 -19.09 3.26
C GLN A 76 4.04 -18.95 4.78
N LYS A 77 3.32 -19.79 5.53
CA LYS A 77 3.26 -19.70 7.01
C LYS A 77 4.63 -19.82 7.69
N ARG A 78 5.55 -20.63 7.15
CA ARG A 78 6.90 -20.80 7.73
C ARG A 78 7.78 -19.58 7.43
N ILE A 79 7.82 -19.16 6.17
CA ILE A 79 8.56 -17.98 5.71
C ILE A 79 8.04 -16.71 6.41
N ALA A 80 6.71 -16.57 6.52
CA ALA A 80 6.08 -15.45 7.22
C ALA A 80 6.45 -15.42 8.71
N LYS A 81 6.61 -16.58 9.37
CA LYS A 81 7.05 -16.64 10.77
C LYS A 81 8.52 -16.24 10.94
N GLU A 82 9.39 -16.59 9.99
CA GLU A 82 10.81 -16.23 10.03
C GLU A 82 11.03 -14.76 9.66
N LEU A 83 10.38 -14.26 8.58
CA LEU A 83 10.32 -12.83 8.26
C LEU A 83 9.84 -12.00 9.44
N ARG A 84 8.87 -12.53 10.19
CA ARG A 84 8.34 -11.86 11.38
C ARG A 84 9.36 -11.62 12.47
N ARG A 85 10.22 -12.60 12.73
CA ARG A 85 11.26 -12.47 13.75
C ARG A 85 12.33 -11.46 13.33
N ILE A 86 12.64 -11.44 12.03
CA ILE A 86 13.55 -10.46 11.42
C ILE A 86 12.97 -9.05 11.63
N ASN A 87 11.73 -8.81 11.19
CA ASN A 87 11.05 -7.51 11.32
C ASN A 87 10.90 -7.05 12.78
N GLU A 88 10.51 -7.94 13.72
CA GLU A 88 10.39 -7.60 15.15
C GLU A 88 11.75 -7.18 15.73
N GLY A 89 12.84 -7.89 15.38
CA GLY A 89 14.19 -7.57 15.85
C GLY A 89 14.73 -6.25 15.30
N GLU A 90 14.49 -5.95 14.03
CA GLU A 90 15.00 -4.71 13.43
C GLU A 90 14.17 -3.49 13.77
N ASN A 91 12.85 -3.62 13.89
CA ASN A 91 12.03 -2.53 14.43
C ASN A 91 12.53 -2.12 15.81
N HIS A 92 12.90 -3.09 16.65
CA HIS A 92 13.48 -2.80 17.96
C HIS A 92 14.85 -2.12 17.87
N MET A 93 15.74 -2.58 16.98
CA MET A 93 17.05 -1.93 16.78
C MET A 93 16.91 -0.50 16.24
N LEU A 94 15.99 -0.27 15.30
CA LEU A 94 15.68 1.05 14.76
C LEU A 94 15.14 1.98 15.85
N GLU A 95 14.17 1.52 16.66
CA GLU A 95 13.65 2.27 17.81
C GLU A 95 14.80 2.68 18.76
N LEU A 96 15.72 1.75 19.08
CA LEU A 96 16.86 2.01 19.96
C LEU A 96 17.84 3.02 19.35
N ALA A 97 18.15 2.91 18.06
CA ALA A 97 19.10 3.78 17.37
C ALA A 97 18.66 5.26 17.40
N VAL A 98 17.35 5.51 17.34
CA VAL A 98 16.82 6.88 17.24
C VAL A 98 16.36 7.47 18.58
N LYS A 99 16.14 6.62 19.60
CA LYS A 99 15.51 7.00 20.89
C LYS A 99 16.18 8.18 21.59
N LEU A 100 17.51 8.27 21.51
CA LEU A 100 18.29 9.29 22.22
C LEU A 100 18.43 10.60 21.44
N GLN A 101 17.98 10.66 20.18
CA GLN A 101 18.12 11.83 19.32
C GLN A 101 16.80 12.17 18.58
N PRO A 102 15.70 12.47 19.30
CA PRO A 102 14.38 12.70 18.69
C PRO A 102 14.32 13.94 17.77
N GLY A 103 15.30 14.84 17.86
CA GLY A 103 15.37 16.04 17.04
C GLY A 103 15.74 15.79 15.57
N LEU A 104 16.38 14.67 15.26
CA LEU A 104 16.83 14.37 13.90
C LEU A 104 15.67 13.97 12.98
N ARG A 105 15.81 14.28 11.69
CA ARG A 105 14.85 13.83 10.66
C ARG A 105 14.70 12.32 10.68
N ILE A 106 15.81 11.58 10.63
CA ILE A 106 15.80 10.10 10.65
C ILE A 106 15.03 9.53 11.84
N SER A 107 15.11 10.19 13.00
CA SER A 107 14.40 9.76 14.20
C SER A 107 12.90 9.89 14.04
N ARG A 108 12.43 11.00 13.47
CA ARG A 108 11.00 11.18 13.16
C ARG A 108 10.52 10.13 12.15
N VAL A 109 11.30 9.91 11.10
CA VAL A 109 10.98 8.91 10.07
C VAL A 109 10.85 7.50 10.66
N VAL A 110 11.81 7.09 11.48
CA VAL A 110 11.81 5.77 12.14
C VAL A 110 10.66 5.65 13.14
N SER A 111 10.41 6.66 13.98
CA SER A 111 9.29 6.66 14.92
C SER A 111 7.96 6.48 14.20
N ALA A 112 7.79 7.15 13.07
CA ALA A 112 6.55 7.11 12.33
C ALA A 112 6.35 5.79 11.57
N LEU A 113 7.43 5.19 11.05
CA LEU A 113 7.42 3.81 10.53
C LEU A 113 7.01 2.79 11.61
N VAL A 114 7.50 2.97 12.83
CA VAL A 114 7.17 2.14 13.98
C VAL A 114 5.69 2.29 14.37
N GLU A 115 5.17 3.53 14.38
CA GLU A 115 3.76 3.80 14.63
C GLU A 115 2.85 3.17 13.58
N TYR A 116 3.21 3.27 12.30
CA TYR A 116 2.52 2.56 11.23
C TYR A 116 2.47 1.05 11.49
N ASN A 117 3.61 0.44 11.82
CA ASN A 117 3.67 -1.00 12.07
C ASN A 117 2.79 -1.41 13.27
N LYS A 118 2.77 -0.60 14.33
CA LYS A 118 1.89 -0.81 15.50
C LYS A 118 0.41 -0.68 15.12
N ALA A 119 0.05 0.37 14.39
CA ALA A 119 -1.32 0.60 13.94
C ALA A 119 -1.82 -0.51 13.01
N PHE A 120 -0.97 -0.98 12.10
CA PHE A 120 -1.23 -2.11 11.23
C PHE A 120 -1.50 -3.39 12.04
N ASP A 121 -0.67 -3.68 13.05
CA ASP A 121 -0.84 -4.86 13.89
C ASP A 121 -2.15 -4.84 14.70
N VAL A 122 -2.55 -3.67 15.20
CA VAL A 122 -3.82 -3.47 15.92
C VAL A 122 -5.03 -3.62 15.00
N ASN A 123 -4.99 -3.03 13.80
CA ASN A 123 -6.13 -2.94 12.88
C ASN A 123 -6.11 -3.99 11.76
N LYS A 124 -5.49 -5.10 12.06
CA LYS A 124 -5.12 -6.06 11.05
C LYS A 124 -6.27 -6.84 10.42
N GLU A 125 -7.23 -7.23 11.25
CA GLU A 125 -8.45 -7.88 10.78
C GLU A 125 -9.19 -6.94 9.82
N ALA A 126 -9.24 -5.65 10.15
CA ALA A 126 -9.74 -4.60 9.28
C ALA A 126 -8.98 -4.53 7.95
N VAL A 127 -7.63 -4.47 7.97
CA VAL A 127 -6.83 -4.44 6.73
C VAL A 127 -7.05 -5.69 5.88
N GLN A 128 -7.14 -6.87 6.51
CA GLN A 128 -7.43 -8.12 5.80
C GLN A 128 -8.83 -8.12 5.19
N GLN A 129 -9.83 -7.64 5.93
CA GLN A 129 -11.20 -7.55 5.45
C GLN A 129 -11.29 -6.61 4.24
N LEU A 130 -10.67 -5.43 4.31
CA LEU A 130 -10.65 -4.49 3.20
C LEU A 130 -9.99 -5.10 1.95
N ALA A 131 -8.87 -5.82 2.12
CA ALA A 131 -8.22 -6.53 1.02
C ALA A 131 -9.11 -7.63 0.43
N LEU A 132 -9.88 -8.35 1.24
CA LEU A 132 -10.84 -9.37 0.77
C LEU A 132 -11.99 -8.74 -0.03
N ILE A 133 -12.46 -7.55 0.36
CA ILE A 133 -13.48 -6.79 -0.37
C ILE A 133 -12.92 -6.33 -1.72
N GLU A 134 -11.71 -5.78 -1.75
CA GLU A 134 -11.04 -5.36 -2.98
C GLU A 134 -10.99 -6.48 -4.03
N ILE A 135 -10.61 -7.70 -3.63
CA ILE A 135 -10.53 -8.86 -4.54
C ILE A 135 -11.87 -9.54 -4.81
N GLY A 136 -12.96 -9.10 -4.18
CA GLY A 136 -14.30 -9.66 -4.37
C GLY A 136 -14.52 -11.03 -3.70
N PHE A 137 -13.81 -11.31 -2.60
CA PHE A 137 -13.88 -12.58 -1.86
C PHE A 137 -14.88 -12.57 -0.68
N VAL A 138 -15.49 -11.42 -0.42
CA VAL A 138 -16.60 -11.29 0.54
C VAL A 138 -17.91 -11.57 -0.19
N ASP A 139 -18.89 -12.15 0.50
CA ASP A 139 -20.24 -12.34 -0.07
C ASP A 139 -20.92 -10.98 -0.28
N MET A 140 -20.76 -10.44 -1.47
CA MET A 140 -21.31 -9.15 -1.88
C MET A 140 -22.84 -9.19 -2.06
N ALA A 141 -23.46 -10.37 -2.15
CA ALA A 141 -24.90 -10.49 -2.31
C ALA A 141 -25.66 -10.19 -1.00
N THR A 142 -24.99 -10.31 0.16
CA THR A 142 -25.60 -10.15 1.48
C THR A 142 -25.06 -8.96 2.27
N ASP A 143 -23.99 -8.31 1.80
CA ASP A 143 -23.39 -7.13 2.43
C ASP A 143 -23.39 -5.92 1.48
N PRO A 144 -24.37 -5.00 1.60
CA PRO A 144 -24.48 -3.84 0.72
C PRO A 144 -23.31 -2.85 0.88
N VAL A 145 -22.65 -2.82 2.04
CA VAL A 145 -21.46 -1.99 2.24
C VAL A 145 -20.27 -2.60 1.52
N ALA A 146 -20.05 -3.91 1.65
CA ALA A 146 -18.98 -4.61 0.92
C ALA A 146 -19.13 -4.45 -0.59
N PHE A 147 -20.37 -4.54 -1.10
CA PHE A 147 -20.65 -4.32 -2.52
C PHE A 147 -20.26 -2.91 -2.98
N GLN A 148 -20.76 -1.85 -2.33
CA GLN A 148 -20.42 -0.46 -2.71
C GLN A 148 -18.92 -0.17 -2.60
N VAL A 149 -18.24 -0.72 -1.59
CA VAL A 149 -16.79 -0.58 -1.46
C VAL A 149 -16.06 -1.32 -2.58
N HIS A 150 -16.51 -2.51 -2.97
CA HIS A 150 -15.93 -3.26 -4.10
C HIS A 150 -16.14 -2.54 -5.44
N GLU A 151 -17.29 -1.90 -5.66
CA GLU A 151 -17.54 -1.08 -6.85
C GLU A 151 -16.52 0.06 -6.94
N LEU A 152 -16.21 0.73 -5.82
CA LEU A 152 -15.17 1.74 -5.77
C LEU A 152 -13.77 1.17 -6.09
N TYR A 153 -13.42 0.00 -5.54
CA TYR A 153 -12.15 -0.65 -5.91
C TYR A 153 -12.07 -0.99 -7.40
N THR A 154 -13.18 -1.43 -7.98
CA THR A 154 -13.26 -1.75 -9.41
C THR A 154 -13.12 -0.49 -10.27
N GLU A 155 -13.90 0.56 -9.96
CA GLU A 155 -13.83 1.84 -10.67
C GLU A 155 -12.40 2.38 -10.69
N TYR A 156 -11.77 2.49 -9.52
CA TYR A 156 -10.43 3.05 -9.43
C TYR A 156 -9.37 2.10 -9.99
N GLY A 157 -9.60 0.78 -9.97
CA GLY A 157 -8.74 -0.19 -10.63
C GLY A 157 -8.77 -0.10 -12.16
N LEU A 158 -9.88 0.36 -12.76
CA LEU A 158 -9.97 0.66 -14.20
C LEU A 158 -9.30 2.01 -14.51
N LYS A 159 -9.47 3.01 -13.65
CA LYS A 159 -8.75 4.30 -13.78
C LYS A 159 -7.23 4.12 -13.71
N GLU A 160 -6.75 3.24 -12.84
CA GLU A 160 -5.34 2.87 -12.76
C GLU A 160 -4.84 2.14 -14.02
N SER A 161 -5.68 1.39 -14.74
CA SER A 161 -5.23 0.77 -16.00
C SER A 161 -4.97 1.79 -17.10
N PHE A 162 -5.74 2.88 -17.18
CA PHE A 162 -5.44 3.96 -18.15
C PHE A 162 -4.07 4.60 -17.90
N ILE A 163 -3.70 4.79 -16.63
CA ILE A 163 -2.35 5.25 -16.26
C ILE A 163 -1.30 4.24 -16.75
N ASN A 164 -1.54 2.94 -16.57
CA ASN A 164 -0.59 1.91 -17.01
C ASN A 164 -0.47 1.85 -18.54
N ASP A 165 -1.58 2.01 -19.26
CA ASP A 165 -1.58 2.07 -20.73
C ASP A 165 -0.78 3.29 -21.21
N ASP A 166 -0.96 4.46 -20.60
CA ASP A 166 -0.17 5.66 -20.89
C ASP A 166 1.33 5.49 -20.62
N VAL A 167 1.71 4.70 -19.60
CA VAL A 167 3.10 4.32 -19.35
C VAL A 167 3.63 3.42 -20.44
N LEU A 168 2.86 2.40 -20.83
CA LEU A 168 3.25 1.43 -21.86
C LEU A 168 3.39 2.09 -23.24
N GLU A 169 2.55 3.08 -23.52
CA GLU A 169 2.60 3.89 -24.74
C GLU A 169 3.62 5.03 -24.68
N GLY A 170 4.32 5.19 -23.54
CA GLY A 170 5.38 6.18 -23.35
C GLY A 170 4.88 7.63 -23.25
N ARG A 171 3.57 7.84 -23.02
CA ARG A 171 2.97 9.17 -22.82
C ARG A 171 3.36 9.78 -21.47
N ILE A 172 3.55 8.94 -20.45
CA ILE A 172 4.00 9.37 -19.12
C ILE A 172 5.12 8.47 -18.59
N GLY A 173 5.99 9.03 -17.74
CA GLY A 173 7.04 8.28 -17.04
C GLY A 173 6.53 7.54 -15.80
N GLN A 174 7.29 6.54 -15.35
CA GLN A 174 7.00 5.71 -14.17
C GLN A 174 6.78 6.54 -12.88
N ASP A 175 7.58 7.59 -12.68
CA ASP A 175 7.43 8.46 -11.52
C ASP A 175 6.10 9.19 -11.53
N LYS A 176 5.70 9.72 -12.70
CA LYS A 176 4.42 10.43 -12.85
C LYS A 176 3.23 9.49 -12.67
N ALA A 177 3.34 8.27 -13.21
CA ALA A 177 2.34 7.23 -13.03
C ALA A 177 2.15 6.87 -11.55
N ALA A 178 3.25 6.78 -10.79
CA ALA A 178 3.19 6.51 -9.36
C ALA A 178 2.57 7.66 -8.55
N GLU A 179 2.84 8.93 -8.90
CA GLU A 179 2.13 10.08 -8.32
C GLU A 179 0.62 10.00 -8.60
N LEU A 180 0.22 9.71 -9.84
CA LEU A 180 -1.18 9.64 -10.27
C LEU A 180 -1.92 8.48 -9.60
N ALA A 181 -1.30 7.31 -9.50
CA ALA A 181 -1.86 6.16 -8.78
C ALA A 181 -2.09 6.48 -7.29
N PHE A 182 -1.17 7.21 -6.66
CA PHE A 182 -1.37 7.68 -5.30
C PHE A 182 -2.54 8.65 -5.16
N VAL A 183 -2.70 9.58 -6.11
CA VAL A 183 -3.84 10.51 -6.12
C VAL A 183 -5.16 9.76 -6.31
N LEU A 184 -5.22 8.78 -7.21
CA LEU A 184 -6.39 7.91 -7.38
C LEU A 184 -6.71 7.12 -6.10
N GLN A 185 -5.68 6.60 -5.41
CA GLN A 185 -5.86 5.95 -4.11
C GLN A 185 -6.47 6.89 -3.07
N GLN A 186 -6.02 8.15 -2.99
CA GLN A 186 -6.60 9.13 -2.06
C GLN A 186 -8.09 9.38 -2.36
N GLN A 187 -8.44 9.59 -3.63
CA GLN A 187 -9.83 9.79 -4.07
C GLN A 187 -10.72 8.58 -3.76
N ARG A 188 -10.20 7.36 -4.00
CA ARG A 188 -10.89 6.12 -3.66
C ARG A 188 -11.13 6.03 -2.16
N ASP A 189 -10.08 6.21 -1.36
CA ASP A 189 -10.15 6.10 0.09
C ASP A 189 -11.13 7.14 0.68
N GLU A 190 -11.18 8.36 0.15
CA GLU A 190 -12.19 9.38 0.50
C GLU A 190 -13.62 8.93 0.18
N ARG A 191 -13.85 8.31 -0.98
CA ARG A 191 -15.18 7.80 -1.35
C ARG A 191 -15.59 6.60 -0.51
N ILE A 192 -14.66 5.69 -0.20
CA ILE A 192 -14.91 4.57 0.72
C ILE A 192 -15.28 5.11 2.11
N ARG A 193 -14.58 6.14 2.62
CA ARG A 193 -14.98 6.79 3.88
C ARG A 193 -16.41 7.30 3.83
N LYS A 194 -16.80 8.01 2.76
CA LYS A 194 -18.17 8.52 2.60
C LYS A 194 -19.20 7.38 2.63
N VAL A 195 -18.95 6.29 1.89
CA VAL A 195 -19.80 5.10 1.90
C VAL A 195 -19.89 4.53 3.31
N CYS A 196 -18.77 4.24 3.96
CA CYS A 196 -18.77 3.61 5.28
C CYS A 196 -19.37 4.52 6.38
N SER A 197 -19.18 5.84 6.30
CA SER A 197 -19.78 6.79 7.23
C SER A 197 -21.31 6.86 7.14
N ALA A 198 -21.91 6.48 6.00
CA ALA A 198 -23.36 6.33 5.89
C ALA A 198 -23.91 5.11 6.65
N TYR A 199 -23.04 4.18 7.08
CA TYR A 199 -23.39 2.94 7.78
C TYR A 199 -22.60 2.78 9.10
N PRO A 200 -22.74 3.71 10.07
CA PRO A 200 -21.85 3.81 11.22
C PRO A 200 -21.86 2.59 12.16
N THR A 201 -22.94 1.80 12.17
CA THR A 201 -23.08 0.60 12.99
C THR A 201 -22.78 -0.70 12.23
N HIS A 202 -22.55 -0.64 10.91
CA HIS A 202 -22.34 -1.83 10.09
C HIS A 202 -20.93 -2.40 10.33
N PRO A 203 -20.78 -3.71 10.63
CA PRO A 203 -19.48 -4.32 10.93
C PRO A 203 -18.42 -4.07 9.85
N THR A 204 -18.79 -4.27 8.58
CA THR A 204 -17.91 -4.02 7.43
C THR A 204 -17.51 -2.55 7.30
N ALA A 205 -18.43 -1.61 7.54
CA ALA A 205 -18.10 -0.18 7.49
C ALA A 205 -17.06 0.19 8.56
N LYS A 206 -17.20 -0.34 9.78
CA LYS A 206 -16.24 -0.11 10.87
C LYS A 206 -14.85 -0.67 10.53
N LEU A 207 -14.80 -1.90 9.99
CA LEU A 207 -13.54 -2.52 9.58
C LEU A 207 -12.89 -1.76 8.43
N CYS A 208 -13.66 -1.33 7.43
CA CYS A 208 -13.14 -0.50 6.34
C CYS A 208 -12.55 0.82 6.87
N LEU A 209 -13.25 1.53 7.75
CA LEU A 209 -12.75 2.79 8.32
C LEU A 209 -11.43 2.60 9.09
N GLN A 210 -11.33 1.54 9.91
CA GLN A 210 -10.09 1.19 10.61
C GLN A 210 -8.94 0.86 9.65
N ALA A 211 -9.23 0.14 8.56
CA ALA A 211 -8.23 -0.17 7.55
C ALA A 211 -7.75 1.09 6.80
N LEU A 212 -8.66 2.03 6.52
CA LEU A 212 -8.33 3.30 5.87
C LEU A 212 -7.48 4.21 6.76
N GLU A 213 -7.62 4.15 8.09
CA GLU A 213 -6.71 4.83 9.02
C GLU A 213 -5.28 4.30 8.90
N VAL A 214 -5.11 2.97 8.80
CA VAL A 214 -3.79 2.36 8.55
C VAL A 214 -3.23 2.76 7.19
N ASN A 215 -4.06 2.77 6.15
CA ASN A 215 -3.65 3.23 4.82
C ASN A 215 -3.22 4.69 4.86
N GLN A 216 -3.96 5.56 5.54
CA GLN A 216 -3.62 6.99 5.64
C GLN A 216 -2.28 7.20 6.35
N LEU A 217 -2.00 6.44 7.42
CA LEU A 217 -0.69 6.42 8.06
C LEU A 217 0.39 6.02 7.03
N MET A 218 0.19 4.91 6.32
CA MET A 218 1.10 4.47 5.25
C MET A 218 1.39 5.59 4.25
N LEU A 219 0.35 6.25 3.74
CA LEU A 219 0.44 7.29 2.72
C LEU A 219 1.16 8.54 3.24
N SER A 220 0.93 8.91 4.51
CA SER A 220 1.68 9.99 5.18
C SER A 220 3.19 9.69 5.30
N PHE A 221 3.57 8.41 5.28
CA PHE A 221 4.97 7.96 5.28
C PHE A 221 5.58 7.73 3.90
N ALA A 222 4.86 8.00 2.80
CA ALA A 222 5.39 7.76 1.45
C ALA A 222 6.66 8.59 1.16
N GLY A 223 6.67 9.89 1.50
CA GLY A 223 7.85 10.74 1.29
C GLY A 223 9.05 10.39 2.16
N GLU A 224 8.81 9.94 3.39
CA GLU A 224 9.89 9.53 4.29
C GLU A 224 10.45 8.13 3.95
N ARG A 225 9.67 7.29 3.26
CA ARG A 225 10.15 6.02 2.72
C ARG A 225 11.20 6.22 1.63
N LYS A 226 11.05 7.24 0.77
CA LYS A 226 12.08 7.59 -0.21
C LYS A 226 13.39 7.95 0.49
N TYR A 227 13.34 8.74 1.56
CA TYR A 227 14.53 9.09 2.32
C TYR A 227 15.28 7.86 2.87
N LEU A 228 14.56 6.88 3.44
CA LEU A 228 15.16 5.61 3.86
C LEU A 228 15.68 4.77 2.67
N ALA A 229 14.97 4.80 1.54
CA ALA A 229 15.37 4.13 0.30
C ALA A 229 16.71 4.68 -0.23
N ASP A 230 16.81 6.00 -0.33
CA ASP A 230 17.99 6.70 -0.83
C ASP A 230 19.20 6.45 0.09
N LEU A 231 18.98 6.39 1.41
CA LEU A 231 20.00 6.08 2.40
C LEU A 231 20.51 4.62 2.25
N LEU A 232 19.59 3.66 2.07
CA LEU A 232 19.91 2.25 1.85
C LEU A 232 20.64 2.03 0.52
N ALA A 233 20.16 2.65 -0.56
CA ALA A 233 20.73 2.55 -1.90
C ALA A 233 22.06 3.31 -2.04
N GLY A 234 22.45 4.11 -1.05
CA GLY A 234 23.66 4.93 -1.11
C GLY A 234 23.53 6.16 -2.02
N MET A 235 22.33 6.48 -2.51
CA MET A 235 22.03 7.72 -3.23
C MET A 235 22.09 8.95 -2.31
N ARG A 236 21.93 8.72 -0.99
CA ARG A 236 22.18 9.70 0.06
C ARG A 236 23.28 9.20 1.00
N ALA A 237 24.27 10.05 1.26
CA ALA A 237 25.27 9.82 2.30
C ALA A 237 24.67 10.13 3.69
N PRO A 238 24.94 9.30 4.72
CA PRO A 238 24.54 9.61 6.09
C PRO A 238 25.15 10.93 6.58
N GLU A 239 24.33 11.81 7.13
CA GLU A 239 24.76 13.13 7.60
C GLU A 239 25.24 13.11 9.06
N ASN A 240 24.92 12.05 9.80
CA ASN A 240 25.27 11.89 11.22
C ASN A 240 25.40 10.41 11.61
N SER A 241 25.89 10.15 12.82
CA SER A 241 26.11 8.79 13.33
C SER A 241 24.82 7.99 13.50
N VAL A 242 23.68 8.64 13.75
CA VAL A 242 22.37 7.95 13.85
C VAL A 242 21.90 7.48 12.49
N GLU A 243 22.03 8.31 11.44
CA GLU A 243 21.73 7.90 10.07
C GLU A 243 22.63 6.76 9.61
N GLN A 244 23.92 6.79 9.97
CA GLN A 244 24.84 5.69 9.68
C GLN A 244 24.39 4.38 10.36
N GLN A 245 24.02 4.45 11.64
CA GLN A 245 23.48 3.28 12.37
C GLN A 245 22.18 2.76 11.75
N VAL A 246 21.25 3.65 11.38
CA VAL A 246 20.00 3.26 10.72
C VAL A 246 20.28 2.60 9.37
N LYS A 247 21.20 3.15 8.56
CA LYS A 247 21.62 2.56 7.28
C LYS A 247 22.14 1.13 7.46
N GLU A 248 23.00 0.90 8.45
CA GLU A 248 23.55 -0.43 8.75
C GLU A 248 22.46 -1.43 9.14
N ILE A 249 21.47 -1.00 9.93
CA ILE A 249 20.31 -1.81 10.30
C ILE A 249 19.47 -2.16 9.06
N LEU A 250 19.24 -1.20 8.15
CA LEU A 250 18.49 -1.43 6.91
C LEU A 250 19.21 -2.42 5.96
N ILE A 251 20.54 -2.32 5.83
CA ILE A 251 21.35 -3.26 5.04
C ILE A 251 21.28 -4.67 5.62
N ARG A 252 21.37 -4.79 6.95
CA ARG A 252 21.24 -6.07 7.65
C ARG A 252 19.86 -6.69 7.41
N HIS A 253 18.80 -5.89 7.46
CA HIS A 253 17.44 -6.32 7.15
C HIS A 253 17.31 -6.89 5.76
N GLN A 254 17.77 -6.15 4.75
CA GLN A 254 17.74 -6.60 3.37
C GLN A 254 18.50 -7.92 3.18
N THR A 255 19.66 -8.05 3.82
CA THR A 255 20.49 -9.26 3.76
C THR A 255 19.78 -10.48 4.36
N LEU A 256 19.28 -10.37 5.59
CA LEU A 256 18.56 -11.46 6.28
C LEU A 256 17.32 -11.90 5.51
N ARG A 257 16.61 -10.94 4.93
CA ARG A 257 15.45 -11.18 4.09
C ARG A 257 15.83 -11.93 2.81
N ASP A 258 16.85 -11.47 2.09
CA ASP A 258 17.29 -12.10 0.84
C ASP A 258 17.77 -13.54 1.06
N GLU A 259 18.46 -13.80 2.17
CA GLU A 259 18.84 -15.16 2.58
C GLU A 259 17.64 -16.06 2.84
N LEU A 260 16.63 -15.55 3.54
CA LEU A 260 15.40 -16.28 3.80
C LEU A 260 14.66 -16.63 2.51
N PHE A 261 14.56 -15.68 1.57
CA PHE A 261 13.95 -15.94 0.27
C PHE A 261 14.75 -16.95 -0.57
N LYS A 262 16.09 -16.87 -0.55
CA LYS A 262 16.97 -17.87 -1.20
C LYS A 262 16.76 -19.28 -0.62
N LYS A 263 16.65 -19.41 0.70
CA LYS A 263 16.39 -20.70 1.38
C LYS A 263 15.01 -21.26 1.05
N SER A 264 14.02 -20.40 0.81
CA SER A 264 12.65 -20.82 0.50
C SER A 264 12.42 -21.29 -0.93
N ARG A 265 13.37 -21.04 -1.84
CA ARG A 265 13.32 -21.47 -3.26
C ARG A 265 14.02 -22.81 -3.51
N LYS A 266 14.66 -23.38 -2.50
CA LYS A 266 15.27 -24.72 -2.50
C LYS A 266 14.34 -25.70 -1.79
#